data_AF-A0A3D3ABB2-F1
#
_entry.id   AF-A0A3D3ABB2-F1
#
_cell.length_a   1.000
_cell.length_b   1.000
_cell.length_c   1.000
_cell.angle_alpha   90.00
_cell.angle_beta   90.00
_cell.angle_gamma   90.00
#
_symmetry.space_group_name_H-M   'P 1'
#
loop_
_entity.id
_entity.type
_entity.pdbx_description
1 polymer ?
#
loop_
_entity_poly.entity_id
_entity_poly.type
_entity_poly.pdbx_seq_one_letter_code
_entity_poly.pdbx_strand_id
1 'polypeptide(L)'
;MSGAATHQSKSLSFSERLTQYLSMRRRKWTGGTWLIKQSQIFILPNRYGLYAGFLVLASFAMGYKVQNNFILLGVIFLFLVFMLSLIASVRNIQGLQVDIHLEPYYFADGVQHIRLALRKDQPAFNLKLCGPMGDIPLDLSNGATSLLVPVGALARGVYDVPPLKVETLFPFGIARAWSWLRPPGAIVVAPMPNQQAVQAY
;
A
#
# COMPACT_ATOMS: atom_id res chain seq x y z
N MET A 1 -18.72 21.33 23.96
CA MET A 1 -17.30 20.96 24.13
C MET A 1 -16.89 20.18 22.89
N SER A 2 -16.23 20.86 21.95
CA SER A 2 -15.93 20.37 20.60
C SER A 2 -14.59 19.63 20.62
N GLY A 3 -14.64 18.31 20.45
CA GLY A 3 -13.45 17.46 20.26
C GLY A 3 -13.00 17.53 18.81
N ALA A 4 -12.08 18.43 18.51
CA ALA A 4 -11.41 18.49 17.22
C ALA A 4 -10.59 17.20 17.04
N ALA A 5 -11.11 16.28 16.23
CA ALA A 5 -10.36 15.12 15.76
C ALA A 5 -9.17 15.62 14.93
N THR A 6 -7.98 15.46 15.51
CA THR A 6 -6.70 15.78 14.91
C THR A 6 -6.52 14.98 13.62
N HIS A 7 -6.88 15.60 12.49
CA HIS A 7 -6.60 15.12 11.15
C HIS A 7 -5.08 15.04 10.96
N GLN A 8 -4.48 13.90 11.32
CA GLN A 8 -3.12 13.55 10.92
C GLN A 8 -3.13 13.18 9.44
N SER A 9 -3.20 14.18 8.58
CA SER A 9 -2.80 14.05 7.18
C SER A 9 -1.29 13.78 7.18
N LYS A 10 -0.91 12.48 7.16
CA LYS A 10 0.47 12.07 6.88
C LYS A 10 0.86 12.71 5.55
N SER A 11 1.71 13.73 5.60
CA SER A 11 2.21 14.40 4.41
C SER A 11 2.93 13.38 3.55
N LEU A 12 2.34 13.02 2.42
CA LEU A 12 2.95 12.11 1.44
C LEU A 12 4.35 12.61 1.10
N SER A 13 5.36 11.76 1.27
CA SER A 13 6.74 12.06 0.92
C SER A 13 6.85 12.44 -0.56
N PHE A 14 7.85 13.23 -0.93
CA PHE A 14 8.03 13.68 -2.32
C PHE A 14 8.06 12.50 -3.32
N SER A 15 8.68 11.37 -2.95
CA SER A 15 8.68 10.14 -3.74
C SER A 15 7.30 9.50 -3.87
N GLU A 16 6.45 9.66 -2.86
CA GLU A 16 5.07 9.17 -2.86
C GLU A 16 4.19 10.05 -3.75
N ARG A 17 4.36 11.37 -3.72
CA ARG A 17 3.69 12.29 -4.65
C ARG A 17 4.06 12.02 -6.10
N LEU A 18 5.35 11.79 -6.37
CA LEU A 18 5.83 11.50 -7.71
C LEU A 18 5.28 10.16 -8.22
N THR A 19 5.30 9.11 -7.40
CA THR A 19 4.73 7.82 -7.79
C THR A 19 3.20 7.86 -7.90
N GLN A 20 2.52 8.66 -7.07
CA GLN A 20 1.10 8.92 -7.21
C GLN A 20 0.79 9.62 -8.54
N TYR A 21 1.58 10.62 -8.92
CA TYR A 21 1.47 11.28 -10.22
C TYR A 21 1.74 10.32 -11.39
N LEU A 22 2.82 9.53 -11.32
CA LEU A 22 3.13 8.53 -12.35
C LEU A 22 2.05 7.45 -12.48
N SER A 23 1.39 7.09 -11.38
CA SER A 23 0.23 6.19 -11.43
C SER A 23 -0.99 6.81 -12.11
N MET A 24 -1.11 8.15 -12.20
CA MET A 24 -2.22 8.81 -12.92
C MET A 24 -2.20 8.51 -14.42
N ARG A 25 -1.02 8.28 -14.99
CA ARG A 25 -0.86 7.90 -16.40
C ARG A 25 -1.12 6.42 -16.66
N ARG A 26 -1.26 5.60 -15.63
CA ARG A 26 -1.41 4.15 -15.77
C ARG A 26 -2.88 3.73 -15.69
N ARG A 27 -3.17 2.60 -16.34
CA ARG A 27 -4.51 2.03 -16.60
C ARG A 27 -5.40 2.14 -15.36
N LYS A 28 -6.55 2.82 -15.51
CA LYS A 28 -7.58 2.92 -14.47
C LYS A 28 -8.17 1.52 -14.21
N TRP A 29 -8.47 1.23 -12.95
CA TRP A 29 -9.25 0.06 -12.59
C TRP A 29 -10.67 0.28 -13.11
N THR A 30 -11.15 -0.61 -13.97
CA THR A 30 -12.42 -0.45 -14.70
C THR A 30 -13.56 -1.32 -14.15
N GLY A 31 -13.31 -2.09 -13.09
CA GLY A 31 -14.27 -3.02 -12.46
C GLY A 31 -13.68 -4.42 -12.21
N GLY A 32 -14.28 -5.16 -11.28
CA GLY A 32 -13.91 -6.54 -10.94
C GLY A 32 -12.65 -6.67 -10.08
N THR A 33 -12.16 -7.90 -9.93
CA THR A 33 -10.95 -8.21 -9.16
C THR A 33 -9.70 -7.64 -9.83
N TRP A 34 -8.95 -6.79 -9.13
CA TRP A 34 -7.72 -6.19 -9.64
C TRP A 34 -6.50 -7.01 -9.29
N LEU A 35 -5.80 -7.49 -10.30
CA LEU A 35 -4.52 -8.19 -10.13
C LEU A 35 -3.36 -7.19 -10.27
N ILE A 36 -2.58 -7.03 -9.19
CA ILE A 36 -1.38 -6.18 -9.21
C ILE A 36 -0.30 -6.84 -10.08
N LYS A 37 -0.01 -6.21 -11.22
CA LYS A 37 1.07 -6.63 -12.13
C LYS A 37 2.41 -5.99 -11.73
N GLN A 38 3.51 -6.64 -12.07
CA GLN A 38 4.87 -6.15 -11.80
C GLN A 38 5.12 -4.73 -12.31
N SER A 39 4.53 -4.36 -13.46
CA SER A 39 4.69 -3.02 -14.04
C SER A 39 4.13 -1.90 -13.16
N GLN A 40 3.23 -2.20 -12.22
CA GLN A 40 2.58 -1.23 -11.34
C GLN A 40 3.26 -1.12 -9.97
N ILE A 41 4.29 -1.93 -9.73
CA ILE A 41 5.01 -1.97 -8.46
C ILE A 41 6.20 -1.01 -8.56
N PHE A 42 6.30 -0.13 -7.58
CA PHE A 42 7.45 0.74 -7.39
C PHE A 42 8.31 0.17 -6.27
N ILE A 43 9.63 0.15 -6.47
CA ILE A 43 10.59 -0.28 -5.45
C ILE A 43 11.62 0.82 -5.22
N LEU A 44 11.88 1.13 -3.96
CA LEU A 44 12.92 2.08 -3.57
C LEU A 44 13.67 1.57 -2.34
N PRO A 45 15.02 1.53 -2.36
CA PRO A 45 15.78 1.26 -1.16
C PRO A 45 15.49 2.32 -0.10
N ASN A 46 15.26 1.89 1.13
CA ASN A 46 15.16 2.79 2.29
C ASN A 46 16.57 3.30 2.66
N ARG A 47 16.67 4.20 3.65
CA ARG A 47 17.95 4.66 4.22
C ARG A 47 18.91 3.51 4.55
N TYR A 48 18.38 2.42 5.12
CA TYR A 48 19.17 1.23 5.43
C TYR A 48 19.63 0.48 4.18
N GLY A 49 18.81 0.43 3.14
CA GLY A 49 19.19 -0.13 1.84
C GLY A 49 20.26 0.71 1.13
N LEU A 50 20.21 2.03 1.27
CA LEU A 50 21.26 2.92 0.77
C LEU A 50 22.59 2.69 1.52
N TYR A 51 22.55 2.59 2.85
CA TYR A 51 23.75 2.24 3.63
C TYR A 51 24.30 0.86 3.26
N ALA A 52 23.44 -0.14 3.09
CA ALA A 52 23.85 -1.47 2.65
C ALA A 52 24.48 -1.42 1.24
N GLY A 53 23.88 -0.71 0.29
CA GLY A 53 24.43 -0.54 -1.05
C GLY A 53 25.78 0.17 -1.05
N PHE A 54 25.91 1.25 -0.27
CA PHE A 54 27.18 1.96 -0.09
C PHE A 54 28.24 1.06 0.54
N LEU A 55 27.88 0.29 1.58
CA LEU A 55 28.79 -0.64 2.24
C LEU A 55 29.28 -1.73 1.28
N VAL A 56 28.40 -2.29 0.45
CA VAL A 56 28.76 -3.27 -0.60
C VAL A 56 29.77 -2.65 -1.57
N LEU A 57 29.52 -1.44 -2.07
CA LEU A 57 30.41 -0.75 -3.01
C LEU A 57 31.76 -0.40 -2.39
N ALA A 58 31.77 0.13 -1.16
CA ALA A 58 33.00 0.44 -0.44
C ALA A 58 33.82 -0.83 -0.17
N SER A 59 33.16 -1.91 0.25
CA SER A 59 33.79 -3.21 0.49
C SER A 59 34.33 -3.82 -0.80
N PHE A 60 33.63 -3.63 -1.93
CA PHE A 60 34.11 -4.05 -3.26
C PHE A 60 35.41 -3.33 -3.63
N ALA A 61 35.45 -2.00 -3.50
CA ALA A 61 36.64 -1.20 -3.80
C ALA A 61 37.82 -1.60 -2.90
N MET A 62 37.55 -1.87 -1.62
CA MET A 62 38.57 -2.33 -0.68
C MET A 62 39.05 -3.74 -0.99
N GLY A 63 38.16 -4.69 -1.28
CA GLY A 63 38.49 -6.05 -1.66
C GLY A 63 39.33 -6.11 -2.95
N TYR A 64 38.97 -5.29 -3.93
CA TYR A 64 39.75 -5.13 -5.16
C TYR A 64 41.15 -4.59 -4.89
N LYS A 65 41.26 -3.52 -4.07
CA LYS A 65 42.56 -2.93 -3.70
C LYS A 65 43.46 -3.91 -2.96
N VAL A 66 42.91 -4.66 -2.02
CA VAL A 66 43.67 -5.60 -1.18
C VAL A 66 43.99 -6.91 -1.93
N GLN A 67 43.43 -7.11 -3.13
CA GLN A 67 43.53 -8.36 -3.92
C GLN A 67 43.17 -9.62 -3.11
N ASN A 68 42.31 -9.46 -2.11
CA ASN A 68 41.89 -10.56 -1.26
C ASN A 68 40.60 -11.18 -1.81
N ASN A 69 40.75 -12.35 -2.41
CA ASN A 69 39.64 -13.09 -3.02
C ASN A 69 38.54 -13.46 -2.02
N PHE A 70 38.86 -13.65 -0.74
CA PHE A 70 37.87 -13.97 0.30
C PHE A 70 36.96 -12.77 0.59
N ILE A 71 37.54 -11.57 0.67
CA ILE A 71 36.76 -10.33 0.82
C ILE A 71 35.88 -10.11 -0.39
N LEU A 72 36.43 -10.29 -1.59
CA LEU A 72 35.67 -10.14 -2.84
C LEU A 72 34.48 -11.11 -2.90
N LEU A 73 34.68 -12.37 -2.48
CA LEU A 73 33.61 -13.37 -2.40
C LEU A 73 32.50 -12.95 -1.43
N GLY A 74 32.86 -12.45 -0.24
CA GLY A 74 31.89 -11.94 0.73
C GLY A 74 31.07 -10.76 0.21
N VAL A 75 31.71 -9.87 -0.56
CA VAL A 75 31.03 -8.73 -1.19
C VAL A 75 30.04 -9.18 -2.27
N ILE A 76 30.45 -10.11 -3.13
CA ILE A 76 29.57 -10.68 -4.16
C ILE A 76 28.37 -11.39 -3.51
N PHE A 77 28.61 -12.13 -2.43
CA PHE A 77 27.55 -12.77 -1.65
C PHE A 77 26.57 -11.75 -1.05
N LEU A 78 27.07 -10.68 -0.43
CA LEU A 78 26.23 -9.62 0.14
C LEU A 78 25.42 -8.90 -0.95
N PHE A 79 26.03 -8.66 -2.11
CA PHE A 79 25.35 -8.09 -3.28
C PHE A 79 24.23 -9.01 -3.80
N LEU A 80 24.47 -10.32 -3.85
CA LEU A 80 23.45 -11.31 -4.21
C LEU A 80 22.26 -11.28 -3.25
N VAL A 81 22.53 -11.27 -1.93
CA VAL A 81 21.48 -11.17 -0.90
C VAL A 81 20.68 -9.87 -1.05
N PHE A 82 21.36 -8.75 -1.32
CA PHE A 82 20.72 -7.46 -1.58
C PHE A 82 19.79 -7.54 -2.80
N MET A 83 20.28 -8.02 -3.95
CA MET A 83 19.48 -8.18 -5.17
C MET A 83 18.27 -9.11 -4.96
N LEU A 84 18.48 -10.26 -4.32
CA LEU A 84 17.41 -11.20 -4.01
C LEU A 84 16.35 -10.57 -3.10
N SER A 85 16.75 -9.75 -2.13
CA SER A 85 15.81 -9.01 -1.29
C SER A 85 14.95 -8.04 -2.09
N LEU A 86 15.52 -7.34 -3.08
CA LEU A 86 14.75 -6.43 -3.93
C LEU A 86 13.71 -7.21 -4.75
N ILE A 87 14.12 -8.32 -5.37
CA ILE A 87 13.24 -9.19 -6.16
C ILE A 87 12.13 -9.78 -5.27
N ALA A 88 12.49 -10.25 -4.06
CA ALA A 88 11.54 -10.78 -3.09
C ALA A 88 10.51 -9.72 -2.66
N SER A 89 10.93 -8.47 -2.49
CA SER A 89 10.03 -7.35 -2.16
C SER A 89 8.97 -7.16 -3.26
N VAL A 90 9.37 -7.21 -4.53
CA VAL A 90 8.45 -7.10 -5.68
C VAL A 90 7.51 -8.30 -5.74
N ARG A 91 8.04 -9.52 -5.63
CA ARG A 91 7.24 -10.76 -5.62
C ARG A 91 6.26 -10.83 -4.44
N ASN A 92 6.56 -10.16 -3.33
CA ASN A 92 5.67 -10.10 -2.18
C ASN A 92 4.37 -9.33 -2.48
N ILE A 93 4.41 -8.29 -3.31
CA ILE A 93 3.20 -7.55 -3.73
C ILE A 93 2.62 -8.09 -5.05
N GLN A 94 3.45 -8.63 -5.93
CA GLN A 94 3.02 -9.14 -7.22
C GLN A 94 2.00 -10.26 -7.08
N GLY A 95 0.95 -10.23 -7.92
CA GLY A 95 -0.10 -11.26 -7.92
C GLY A 95 -1.13 -11.10 -6.81
N LEU A 96 -1.05 -10.02 -6.03
CA LEU A 96 -2.12 -9.65 -5.09
C LEU A 96 -3.38 -9.29 -5.88
N GLN A 97 -4.44 -10.06 -5.65
CA GLN A 97 -5.78 -9.80 -6.15
C GLN A 97 -6.51 -8.96 -5.11
N VAL A 98 -7.02 -7.80 -5.52
CA VAL A 98 -7.78 -6.92 -4.66
C VAL A 98 -9.18 -6.83 -5.22
N ASP A 99 -10.15 -7.25 -4.43
CA ASP A 99 -11.57 -7.09 -4.68
C ASP A 99 -12.13 -6.04 -3.73
N ILE A 100 -13.06 -5.24 -4.22
CA ILE A 100 -13.63 -4.12 -3.48
C ILE A 100 -15.13 -4.29 -3.48
N HIS A 101 -15.67 -4.39 -2.28
CA HIS A 101 -17.09 -4.41 -2.04
C HIS A 101 -17.48 -3.06 -1.46
N LEU A 102 -18.10 -2.24 -2.30
CA LEU A 102 -18.72 -0.99 -1.88
C LEU A 102 -20.15 -1.27 -1.45
N GLU A 103 -20.54 -0.79 -0.28
CA GLU A 103 -21.96 -0.74 0.07
C GLU A 103 -22.67 0.30 -0.80
N PRO A 104 -23.93 0.04 -1.20
CA PRO A 104 -24.67 0.90 -2.12
C PRO A 104 -25.00 2.28 -1.54
N TYR A 105 -25.03 2.44 -0.22
CA TYR A 105 -25.29 3.73 0.45
C TYR A 105 -24.51 3.83 1.75
N TYR A 106 -23.86 4.97 1.96
CA TYR A 106 -23.25 5.32 3.25
C TYR A 106 -24.00 6.50 3.89
N PHE A 107 -24.15 6.48 5.21
CA PHE A 107 -24.81 7.55 5.96
C PHE A 107 -23.82 8.64 6.36
N ALA A 108 -24.29 9.90 6.40
CA ALA A 108 -23.47 11.10 6.58
C ALA A 108 -22.90 11.31 8.01
N ASP A 109 -23.38 10.58 9.02
CA ASP A 109 -23.04 10.83 10.44
C ASP A 109 -22.13 9.74 11.06
N GLY A 110 -21.49 8.90 10.22
CA GLY A 110 -20.60 7.82 10.65
C GLY A 110 -19.30 7.74 9.85
N VAL A 111 -18.27 7.12 10.43
CA VAL A 111 -17.03 6.79 9.69
C VAL A 111 -17.38 5.76 8.64
N GLN A 112 -17.21 6.11 7.38
CA GLN A 112 -17.54 5.22 6.26
C GLN A 112 -16.44 4.18 6.11
N HIS A 113 -16.82 2.92 5.98
CA HIS A 113 -15.88 1.82 5.84
C HIS A 113 -16.05 1.16 4.48
N ILE A 114 -14.96 1.01 3.73
CA ILE A 114 -14.95 0.20 2.51
C ILE A 114 -14.46 -1.19 2.87
N ARG A 115 -15.17 -2.22 2.43
CA ARG A 115 -14.71 -3.59 2.57
C ARG A 115 -13.80 -3.95 1.39
N LEU A 116 -12.53 -4.19 1.69
CA LEU A 116 -11.56 -4.72 0.74
C LEU A 116 -11.33 -6.20 1.02
N ALA A 117 -11.50 -7.04 0.01
CA ALA A 117 -11.14 -8.45 0.06
C ALA A 117 -9.86 -8.64 -0.76
N LEU A 118 -8.75 -8.91 -0.07
CA LEU A 118 -7.46 -9.19 -0.68
C LEU A 118 -7.26 -10.70 -0.74
N ARG A 119 -6.89 -11.21 -1.90
CA ARG A 119 -6.56 -12.62 -2.14
C ARG A 119 -5.19 -12.73 -2.76
N LYS A 120 -4.41 -13.71 -2.31
CA LYS A 120 -3.13 -14.04 -2.92
C LYS A 120 -2.89 -15.53 -2.76
N ASP A 121 -2.46 -16.16 -3.85
CA ASP A 121 -2.17 -17.59 -3.91
C ASP A 121 -0.90 -17.95 -3.11
N GLN A 122 0.05 -17.02 -3.01
CA GLN A 122 1.25 -17.17 -2.19
C GLN A 122 1.14 -16.32 -0.92
N PRO A 123 1.68 -16.79 0.22
CA PRO A 123 1.70 -15.97 1.43
C PRO A 123 2.46 -14.68 1.16
N ALA A 124 1.92 -13.57 1.64
CA ALA A 124 2.59 -12.29 1.61
C ALA A 124 2.76 -11.74 3.02
N PHE A 125 3.97 -11.26 3.30
CA PHE A 125 4.39 -10.87 4.65
C PHE A 125 4.64 -9.37 4.74
N ASN A 126 4.43 -8.79 5.91
CA ASN A 126 4.68 -7.37 6.17
C ASN A 126 4.01 -6.41 5.17
N LEU A 127 2.79 -6.78 4.72
CA LEU A 127 1.97 -5.90 3.90
C LEU A 127 1.32 -4.85 4.79
N LYS A 128 1.23 -3.62 4.29
CA LYS A 128 0.50 -2.53 4.92
C LYS A 128 -0.37 -1.85 3.89
N LEU A 129 -1.60 -1.55 4.28
CA LEU A 129 -2.52 -0.75 3.51
C LEU A 129 -2.53 0.66 4.11
N CYS A 130 -1.97 1.62 3.40
CA CYS A 130 -2.06 3.03 3.74
C CYS A 130 -3.35 3.59 3.12
N GLY A 131 -4.35 3.80 3.97
CA GLY A 131 -5.60 4.50 3.63
C GLY A 131 -5.59 5.95 4.13
N PRO A 132 -6.61 6.75 3.75
CA PRO A 132 -6.74 8.16 4.15
C PRO A 132 -6.83 8.37 5.67
N MET A 133 -7.32 7.39 6.44
CA MET A 133 -7.44 7.50 7.90
C MET A 133 -6.40 6.70 8.71
N GLY A 134 -5.55 5.89 8.08
CA GLY A 134 -4.55 5.11 8.81
C GLY A 134 -3.87 4.00 8.01
N ASP A 135 -2.75 3.54 8.56
CA ASP A 135 -2.02 2.39 8.04
C ASP A 135 -2.53 1.13 8.73
N ILE A 136 -3.05 0.18 7.95
CA ILE A 136 -3.58 -1.07 8.49
C ILE A 136 -2.64 -2.21 8.07
N PRO A 137 -2.06 -2.97 9.02
CA PRO A 137 -1.27 -4.14 8.69
C PRO A 137 -2.18 -5.20 8.04
N LEU A 138 -1.73 -5.74 6.91
CA LEU A 138 -2.38 -6.80 6.19
C LEU A 138 -1.62 -8.09 6.46
N ASP A 139 -2.30 -9.05 7.08
CA ASP A 139 -1.80 -10.41 7.20
C ASP A 139 -2.50 -11.28 6.16
N LEU A 140 -1.74 -11.83 5.20
CA LEU A 140 -2.24 -12.75 4.17
C LEU A 140 -1.72 -14.18 4.39
N SER A 141 -1.41 -14.54 5.64
CA SER A 141 -0.95 -15.90 5.98
C SER A 141 -1.89 -17.01 5.48
N ASN A 142 -3.21 -16.76 5.44
CA ASN A 142 -4.22 -17.72 4.97
C ASN A 142 -4.64 -17.54 3.49
N GLY A 143 -3.92 -16.73 2.71
CA GLY A 143 -4.18 -16.50 1.28
C GLY A 143 -5.41 -15.62 0.96
N ALA A 144 -6.26 -15.31 1.94
CA ALA A 144 -7.36 -14.35 1.81
C ALA A 144 -7.56 -13.56 3.10
N THR A 145 -7.74 -12.25 2.97
CA THR A 145 -8.05 -11.34 4.09
C THR A 145 -9.08 -10.32 3.64
N SER A 146 -10.14 -10.15 4.43
CA SER A 146 -11.11 -9.06 4.26
C SER A 146 -10.93 -8.03 5.35
N LEU A 147 -10.80 -6.77 4.97
CA LEU A 147 -10.57 -5.66 5.89
C LEU A 147 -11.58 -4.54 5.64
N LEU A 148 -12.04 -3.91 6.72
CA LEU A 148 -12.79 -2.66 6.66
C LEU A 148 -11.82 -1.48 6.74
N VAL A 149 -11.78 -0.67 5.69
CA VAL A 149 -10.91 0.50 5.59
C VAL A 149 -11.74 1.77 5.84
N PRO A 150 -11.47 2.51 6.93
CA PRO A 150 -12.13 3.79 7.19
C PRO A 150 -11.71 4.83 6.14
N VAL A 151 -12.69 5.40 5.46
CA VAL A 151 -12.53 6.45 4.45
C VAL A 151 -12.70 7.84 5.06
N GLY A 152 -13.41 7.93 6.18
CA GLY A 152 -13.68 9.17 6.91
C GLY A 152 -15.17 9.45 7.07
N ALA A 153 -15.49 10.55 7.75
CA ALA A 153 -16.83 11.12 7.78
C ALA A 153 -16.97 12.07 6.58
N LEU A 154 -17.63 11.60 5.52
CA LEU A 154 -17.89 12.41 4.33
C LEU A 154 -19.26 13.08 4.47
N ALA A 155 -19.35 14.38 4.17
CA ALA A 155 -20.61 15.11 4.11
C ALA A 155 -21.47 14.59 2.93
N ARG A 156 -22.78 14.89 2.90
CA ARG A 156 -23.67 14.49 1.79
C ARG A 156 -23.06 14.83 0.41
N GLY A 157 -22.96 13.84 -0.47
CA GLY A 157 -22.38 14.01 -1.79
C GLY A 157 -21.97 12.69 -2.45
N VAL A 158 -21.55 12.78 -3.70
CA VAL A 158 -20.93 11.68 -4.44
C VAL A 158 -19.42 11.93 -4.43
N TYR A 159 -18.66 11.00 -3.84
CA TYR A 159 -17.21 11.11 -3.77
C TYR A 159 -16.55 9.95 -4.50
N ASP A 160 -15.48 10.25 -5.24
CA ASP A 160 -14.61 9.19 -5.75
C ASP A 160 -13.89 8.50 -4.58
N VAL A 161 -13.73 7.18 -4.70
CA VAL A 161 -12.99 6.44 -3.69
C VAL A 161 -11.52 6.90 -3.69
N PRO A 162 -10.96 7.28 -2.52
CA PRO A 162 -9.59 7.74 -2.46
C PRO A 162 -8.61 6.61 -2.85
N PRO A 163 -7.48 6.97 -3.48
CA PRO A 163 -6.47 5.98 -3.86
C PRO A 163 -5.89 5.33 -2.60
N LEU A 164 -5.81 4.00 -2.62
CA LEU A 164 -5.22 3.21 -1.54
C LEU A 164 -3.79 2.84 -1.93
N LYS A 165 -2.88 2.84 -0.97
CA LYS A 165 -1.49 2.41 -1.21
C LYS A 165 -1.23 1.13 -0.45
N VAL A 166 -0.76 0.10 -1.17
CA VAL A 166 -0.24 -1.13 -0.55
C VAL A 166 1.27 -1.03 -0.54
N GLU A 167 1.88 -1.17 0.63
CA GLU A 167 3.34 -1.20 0.78
C GLU A 167 3.82 -2.46 1.50
N THR A 168 5.07 -2.85 1.23
CA THR A 168 5.79 -3.94 1.89
C THR A 168 7.22 -3.53 2.21
N LEU A 169 7.72 -4.02 3.34
CA LEU A 169 9.12 -3.92 3.75
C LEU A 169 9.81 -5.31 3.81
N PHE A 170 9.11 -6.37 3.44
CA PHE A 170 9.66 -7.72 3.37
C PHE A 170 10.76 -7.82 2.30
N PRO A 171 11.85 -8.59 2.52
CA PRO A 171 12.16 -9.40 3.71
C PRO A 171 12.95 -8.65 4.80
N PHE A 172 14.00 -7.93 4.45
CA PHE A 172 14.97 -7.39 5.41
C PHE A 172 14.74 -5.92 5.80
N GLY A 173 13.65 -5.28 5.33
CA GLY A 173 13.39 -3.86 5.60
C GLY A 173 14.32 -2.89 4.87
N ILE A 174 15.19 -3.39 3.99
CA ILE A 174 16.15 -2.59 3.21
C ILE A 174 15.53 -1.93 1.99
N ALA A 175 14.50 -2.55 1.41
CA ALA A 175 13.75 -2.03 0.27
C ALA A 175 12.28 -1.89 0.64
N ARG A 176 11.68 -0.80 0.20
CA ARG A 176 10.24 -0.59 0.26
C ARG A 176 9.68 -0.80 -1.13
N ALA A 177 8.77 -1.75 -1.28
CA ALA A 177 7.97 -1.88 -2.49
C ALA A 177 6.54 -1.41 -2.21
N TRP A 178 5.94 -0.67 -3.13
CA TRP A 178 4.56 -0.23 -3.01
C TRP A 178 3.83 -0.20 -4.36
N SER A 179 2.51 -0.29 -4.29
CA SER A 179 1.61 -0.19 -5.43
C SER A 179 0.43 0.70 -5.07
N TRP A 180 0.05 1.57 -6.01
CA TRP A 180 -1.12 2.43 -5.87
C TRP A 180 -2.34 1.74 -6.49
N LEU A 181 -3.36 1.54 -5.67
CA LEU A 181 -4.67 1.00 -6.05
C LEU A 181 -5.65 2.15 -6.20
N ARG A 182 -6.40 2.16 -7.30
CA ARG A 182 -7.48 3.12 -7.54
C ARG A 182 -8.79 2.38 -7.68
N PRO A 183 -9.49 2.07 -6.58
CA PRO A 183 -10.85 1.55 -6.61
C PRO A 183 -11.74 2.23 -7.67
N PRO A 184 -12.45 1.46 -8.51
CA PRO A 184 -13.55 1.97 -9.30
C PRO A 184 -14.79 2.07 -8.42
N GLY A 185 -15.53 3.14 -8.56
CA GLY A 185 -16.78 3.34 -7.83
C GLY A 185 -16.86 4.73 -7.22
N ALA A 186 -18.08 5.13 -6.93
CA ALA A 186 -18.37 6.35 -6.22
C ALA A 186 -19.04 6.01 -4.89
N ILE A 187 -18.58 6.65 -3.83
CA ILE A 187 -19.17 6.60 -2.50
C ILE A 187 -20.33 7.57 -2.51
N VAL A 188 -21.56 7.03 -2.52
CA VAL A 188 -22.78 7.84 -2.45
C VAL A 188 -23.16 7.99 -0.99
N VAL A 189 -22.99 9.21 -0.48
CA VAL A 189 -23.35 9.55 0.90
C VAL A 189 -24.75 10.14 0.91
N ALA A 190 -25.70 9.32 1.35
CA ALA A 190 -27.09 9.75 1.51
C ALA A 190 -27.26 10.53 2.83
N PRO A 191 -28.14 11.54 2.85
CA PRO A 191 -28.56 12.13 4.12
C PRO A 191 -29.22 11.04 4.99
N MET A 192 -29.07 11.17 6.30
CA MET A 192 -29.79 10.32 7.25
C MET A 192 -31.29 10.39 6.94
N PRO A 193 -32.02 9.26 6.89
CA PRO A 193 -33.46 9.30 6.85
C PRO A 193 -33.92 10.05 8.10
N ASN A 194 -34.57 11.20 7.91
CA ASN A 194 -35.21 11.90 9.00
C ASN A 194 -36.26 10.93 9.56
N GLN A 195 -36.11 10.47 10.82
CA GLN A 195 -37.07 9.57 11.49
C GLN A 195 -38.43 10.25 11.76
N GLN A 196 -38.81 11.25 10.98
CA GLN A 196 -40.08 11.94 11.12
C GLN A 196 -41.05 11.48 10.04
N ALA A 197 -41.96 10.62 10.52
CA ALA A 197 -43.39 10.52 10.21
C ALA A 197 -43.85 9.22 9.55
N VAL A 198 -44.18 8.22 10.39
CA VAL A 198 -45.48 7.54 10.34
C VAL A 198 -45.94 7.27 11.78
N GLN A 199 -46.30 8.32 12.52
CA GLN A 199 -47.19 8.18 13.67
C GLN A 199 -48.48 8.94 13.36
N ALA A 200 -49.58 8.18 13.42
CA ALA A 200 -50.98 8.61 13.46
C ALA A 200 -51.58 9.24 12.20
N TYR A 201 -52.32 8.44 11.43
CA TYR A 201 -53.76 8.66 11.24
C TYR A 201 -54.48 7.33 11.03
#